data_AF-A0A383A190-F1
#
_entry.id   AF-A0A383A190-F1
#
_cell.length_a   1.000
_cell.length_b   1.000
_cell.length_c   1.000
_cell.angle_alpha   90.00
_cell.angle_beta   90.00
_cell.angle_gamma   90.00
#
_symmetry.space_group_name_H-M   'P 1'
#
loop_
_entity.id
_entity.type
_entity.pdbx_description
1 polymer ?
#
loop_
_entity_poly.entity_id
_entity_poly.type
_entity_poly.pdbx_seq_one_letter_code
_entity_poly.pdbx_strand_id
1 'polypeptide(L)'
;MSRHTPPLQPDGGPGFFHRNRYMGVKMSTSIDQLVSTYGDQNQCSQELFLRAQASLPGGNTRTGVYLDPFPIYSKSGAGVYVTDVDGNERLDFVNNATALILGHAHPSVVGALQDRTAQGTAFYGPTELEIELAELLRARLPSLERLRFCSSGTEAVLNVIRVARA
;
A
#
# COMPACT_ATOMS: atom_id res chain seq x y z
N MET A 1 40.87 41.62 6.10
CA MET A 1 40.55 41.53 4.66
C MET A 1 39.24 40.80 4.50
N SER A 2 38.15 41.56 4.57
CA SER A 2 36.77 41.09 4.46
C SER A 2 36.43 40.86 2.99
N ARG A 3 36.03 39.65 2.60
CA ARG A 3 35.50 39.37 1.26
C ARG A 3 33.98 39.45 1.33
N HIS A 4 33.48 40.55 0.80
CA HIS A 4 32.08 40.82 0.54
C HIS A 4 31.60 39.89 -0.59
N THR A 5 30.75 38.92 -0.29
CA THR A 5 29.97 38.19 -1.29
C THR A 5 28.77 39.07 -1.70
N PRO A 6 28.53 39.33 -3.00
CA PRO A 6 27.33 40.03 -3.45
C PRO A 6 26.10 39.10 -3.40
N PRO A 7 24.88 39.65 -3.27
CA PRO A 7 23.64 38.86 -3.25
C PRO A 7 23.30 38.32 -4.65
N LEU A 8 22.84 37.07 -4.68
CA LEU A 8 22.24 36.45 -5.87
C LEU A 8 20.94 37.18 -6.21
N GLN A 9 20.87 37.76 -7.42
CA GLN A 9 19.62 38.24 -8.00
C GLN A 9 18.76 37.04 -8.44
N PRO A 10 17.42 37.14 -8.37
CA PRO A 10 16.53 36.10 -8.85
C PRO A 10 16.43 36.15 -10.38
N ASP A 11 16.98 35.15 -11.06
CA ASP A 11 16.81 34.98 -12.50
C ASP A 11 15.34 34.62 -12.82
N GLY A 12 14.63 35.59 -13.40
CA GLY A 12 13.28 35.46 -13.95
C GLY A 12 13.27 34.69 -15.28
N GLY A 13 13.48 33.38 -15.22
CA GLY A 13 13.33 32.48 -16.36
C GLY A 13 11.86 32.02 -16.56
N PRO A 14 11.35 31.95 -17.80
CA PRO A 14 9.98 31.55 -18.07
C PRO A 14 9.76 30.05 -17.77
N GLY A 15 8.60 29.75 -17.17
CA GLY A 15 8.27 28.46 -16.59
C GLY A 15 8.39 27.26 -17.53
N PHE A 16 8.97 26.18 -17.00
CA PHE A 16 8.94 24.84 -17.55
C PHE A 16 7.54 24.22 -17.41
N PHE A 17 6.55 24.76 -18.11
CA PHE A 17 5.32 24.02 -18.42
C PHE A 17 5.49 23.39 -19.81
N HIS A 18 6.04 22.18 -19.85
CA HIS A 18 6.00 21.38 -21.07
C HIS A 18 4.54 21.05 -21.40
N ARG A 19 3.95 21.82 -22.34
CA ARG A 19 2.69 21.46 -22.99
C ARG A 19 2.91 20.13 -23.72
N ASN A 20 2.26 19.10 -23.21
CA ASN A 20 2.23 17.77 -23.78
C ASN A 20 1.59 17.84 -25.18
N ARG A 21 2.42 17.77 -26.24
CA ARG A 21 1.97 17.73 -27.63
C ARG A 21 1.74 16.27 -28.04
N TYR A 22 0.65 15.68 -27.56
CA TYR A 22 0.10 14.47 -28.18
C TYR A 22 -0.96 14.88 -29.20
N MET A 23 -0.66 14.70 -30.47
CA MET A 23 -1.56 14.93 -31.61
C MET A 23 -2.75 13.95 -31.54
N GLY A 24 -3.98 14.48 -31.61
CA GLY A 24 -5.12 13.75 -32.20
C GLY A 24 -6.23 13.23 -31.29
N VAL A 25 -6.08 13.26 -29.96
CA VAL A 25 -7.21 12.94 -29.06
C VAL A 25 -7.71 14.26 -28.45
N LYS A 26 -8.92 14.69 -28.83
CA LYS A 26 -9.62 15.73 -28.08
C LYS A 26 -9.93 15.16 -26.69
N MET A 27 -9.07 15.40 -25.71
CA MET A 27 -9.39 15.20 -24.30
C MET A 27 -10.53 16.16 -23.96
N SER A 28 -11.77 15.68 -24.02
CA SER A 28 -12.99 16.48 -23.85
C SER A 28 -13.22 16.94 -22.41
N THR A 29 -12.51 16.34 -21.45
CA THR A 29 -12.66 16.59 -20.02
C THR A 29 -11.34 17.10 -19.45
N SER A 30 -11.38 18.21 -18.72
CA SER A 30 -10.18 18.75 -18.07
C SER A 30 -9.81 17.93 -16.83
N ILE A 31 -8.53 17.96 -16.44
CA ILE A 31 -8.07 17.35 -15.18
C ILE A 31 -8.84 17.94 -13.99
N ASP A 32 -9.08 19.25 -13.99
CA ASP A 32 -9.83 19.92 -12.93
C ASP A 32 -11.25 19.39 -12.77
N GLN A 33 -11.92 19.07 -13.88
CA GLN A 33 -13.25 18.44 -13.85
C GLN A 33 -13.20 17.03 -13.26
N LEU A 34 -12.17 16.25 -13.58
CA LEU A 34 -11.98 14.90 -13.01
C LEU A 34 -11.68 14.97 -11.52
N VAL A 35 -10.82 15.90 -11.09
CA VAL A 35 -10.49 16.10 -9.67
C VAL A 35 -11.71 16.56 -8.89
N SER A 36 -12.51 17.49 -9.44
CA SER A 36 -13.78 17.91 -8.81
C SER A 36 -14.74 16.74 -8.66
N THR A 37 -14.96 15.98 -9.75
CA THR A 37 -15.85 14.80 -9.74
C THR A 37 -15.38 13.76 -8.73
N TYR A 38 -14.06 13.53 -8.65
CA TYR A 38 -13.47 12.66 -7.65
C TYR A 38 -13.73 13.15 -6.22
N GLY A 39 -13.58 14.45 -5.96
CA GLY A 39 -13.94 15.06 -4.67
C GLY A 39 -15.40 14.82 -4.30
N ASP A 40 -16.30 15.12 -5.23
CA ASP A 40 -17.76 15.02 -5.02
C ASP A 40 -18.22 13.59 -4.72
N GLN A 41 -17.57 12.58 -5.34
CA GLN A 41 -17.91 11.17 -5.17
C GLN A 41 -17.28 10.50 -3.93
N ASN A 42 -16.31 11.16 -3.27
CA ASN A 42 -15.49 10.54 -2.22
C ASN A 42 -15.33 11.45 -0.98
N GLN A 43 -16.41 12.10 -0.56
CA GLN A 43 -16.43 13.08 0.53
C GLN A 43 -16.04 12.48 1.88
N CYS A 44 -16.53 11.29 2.23
CA CYS A 44 -16.18 10.60 3.47
C CYS A 44 -14.69 10.21 3.48
N SER A 45 -14.15 9.77 2.34
CA SER A 45 -12.70 9.52 2.22
C SER A 45 -11.89 10.79 2.43
N GLN A 46 -12.33 11.94 1.90
CA GLN A 46 -11.68 13.23 2.10
C GLN A 46 -11.68 13.65 3.58
N GLU A 47 -12.80 13.52 4.27
CA GLU A 47 -12.92 13.83 5.70
C GLU A 47 -12.00 12.96 6.55
N LEU A 48 -11.92 11.65 6.25
CA LEU A 48 -11.01 10.74 6.92
C LEU A 48 -9.55 11.09 6.68
N PHE A 49 -9.20 11.48 5.46
CA PHE A 49 -7.84 11.92 5.12
C PHE A 49 -7.43 13.16 5.91
N LEU A 50 -8.29 14.19 5.94
CA LEU A 50 -8.05 15.42 6.73
C LEU A 50 -7.88 15.10 8.22
N ARG A 51 -8.73 14.22 8.75
CA ARG A 51 -8.60 13.76 10.13
C ARG A 51 -7.29 12.99 10.36
N ALA A 52 -6.90 12.12 9.43
CA ALA A 52 -5.69 11.31 9.54
C ALA A 52 -4.42 12.16 9.52
N GLN A 53 -4.39 13.25 8.75
CA GLN A 53 -3.25 14.17 8.69
C GLN A 53 -2.90 14.81 10.05
N ALA A 54 -3.86 14.91 10.97
CA ALA A 54 -3.59 15.41 12.32
C ALA A 54 -2.70 14.47 13.16
N SER A 55 -2.56 13.20 12.75
CA SER A 55 -1.80 12.18 13.49
C SER A 55 -0.75 11.45 12.65
N LEU A 56 -0.94 11.40 11.33
CA LEU A 56 -0.11 10.64 10.40
C LEU A 56 0.49 11.58 9.36
N PRO A 57 1.83 11.61 9.18
CA PRO A 57 2.44 12.37 8.09
C PRO A 57 1.85 11.97 6.75
N GLY A 58 1.32 12.94 6.00
CA GLY A 58 0.66 12.67 4.72
C GLY A 58 -0.65 11.88 4.82
N GLY A 59 -1.23 11.72 6.01
CA GLY A 59 -2.52 11.07 6.22
C GLY A 59 -2.51 9.54 6.11
N ASN A 60 -1.33 8.90 6.05
CA ASN A 60 -1.20 7.46 5.84
C ASN A 60 0.04 6.85 6.51
N THR A 61 0.10 5.51 6.61
CA THR A 61 1.25 4.75 7.14
C THR A 61 1.98 3.92 6.08
N ARG A 62 1.48 3.89 4.84
CA ARG A 62 2.07 3.16 3.71
C ARG A 62 2.17 4.09 2.50
N THR A 63 3.36 4.57 2.17
CA THR A 63 3.58 5.56 1.10
C THR A 63 2.94 5.19 -0.22
N GLY A 64 2.92 3.91 -0.59
CA GLY A 64 2.34 3.44 -1.85
C GLY A 64 0.82 3.63 -2.00
N VAL A 65 0.09 4.00 -0.95
CA VAL A 65 -1.35 4.32 -1.03
C VAL A 65 -1.64 5.82 -1.07
N TYR A 66 -0.62 6.68 -0.99
CA TYR A 66 -0.80 8.12 -1.03
C TYR A 66 -1.29 8.56 -2.42
N LEU A 67 -2.23 9.52 -2.44
CA LEU A 67 -2.78 10.13 -3.63
C LEU A 67 -3.13 11.58 -3.33
N ASP A 68 -2.87 12.48 -4.28
CA ASP A 68 -3.37 13.85 -4.31
C ASP A 68 -4.62 13.91 -5.22
N PRO A 69 -5.77 14.47 -4.78
CA PRO A 69 -5.95 15.29 -3.57
C PRO A 69 -6.04 14.51 -2.25
N PHE A 70 -6.51 13.26 -2.29
CA PHE A 70 -6.60 12.37 -1.12
C PHE A 70 -6.82 10.91 -1.58
N PRO A 71 -6.44 9.89 -0.78
CA PRO A 71 -6.70 8.49 -1.11
C PRO A 71 -8.12 8.02 -0.74
N ILE A 72 -8.60 6.96 -1.38
CA ILE A 72 -9.87 6.29 -1.05
C ILE A 72 -9.69 5.44 0.21
N TYR A 73 -10.63 5.54 1.15
CA TYR A 73 -10.63 4.70 2.36
C TYR A 73 -11.56 3.51 2.17
N SER A 74 -11.03 2.30 2.35
CA SER A 74 -11.83 1.06 2.26
C SER A 74 -12.64 0.81 3.53
N LYS A 75 -13.88 0.32 3.38
CA LYS A 75 -14.78 -0.04 4.49
C LYS A 75 -14.90 -1.55 4.67
N SER A 76 -15.09 -2.28 3.59
CA SER A 76 -15.24 -3.74 3.58
C SER A 76 -14.78 -4.34 2.26
N GLY A 77 -14.54 -5.66 2.23
CA GLY A 77 -14.24 -6.37 0.99
C GLY A 77 -14.74 -7.81 1.04
N ALA A 78 -15.14 -8.33 -0.11
CA ALA A 78 -15.57 -9.72 -0.28
C ALA A 78 -15.23 -10.21 -1.70
N GLY A 79 -14.55 -11.35 -1.79
CA GLY A 79 -14.08 -11.89 -3.06
C GLY A 79 -13.16 -10.89 -3.76
N VAL A 80 -13.52 -10.50 -4.97
CA VAL A 80 -12.73 -9.55 -5.79
C VAL A 80 -13.17 -8.09 -5.62
N TYR A 81 -14.12 -7.80 -4.73
CA TYR A 81 -14.68 -6.47 -4.56
C TYR A 81 -14.27 -5.83 -3.24
N VAL A 82 -14.10 -4.51 -3.28
CA VAL A 82 -13.92 -3.63 -2.12
C VAL A 82 -15.02 -2.58 -2.14
N THR A 83 -15.70 -2.40 -1.02
CA THR A 83 -16.61 -1.28 -0.78
C THR A 83 -15.86 -0.20 -0.01
N ASP A 84 -15.82 1.03 -0.53
CA ASP A 84 -15.22 2.16 0.18
C ASP A 84 -16.16 2.78 1.22
N VAL A 85 -15.65 3.75 1.99
CA VAL A 85 -16.42 4.44 3.03
C VAL A 85 -17.54 5.31 2.48
N ASP A 86 -17.45 5.71 1.21
CA ASP A 86 -18.45 6.46 0.47
C ASP A 86 -19.56 5.55 -0.11
N GLY A 87 -19.40 4.22 0.03
CA GLY A 87 -20.37 3.22 -0.42
C GLY A 87 -20.17 2.74 -1.85
N ASN A 88 -19.10 3.15 -2.52
CA ASN A 88 -18.81 2.70 -3.88
C ASN A 88 -18.21 1.29 -3.85
N GLU A 89 -18.77 0.39 -4.65
CA GLU A 89 -18.19 -0.94 -4.89
C GLU A 89 -17.18 -0.88 -6.03
N ARG A 90 -15.99 -1.42 -5.79
CA ARG A 90 -14.84 -1.36 -6.70
C ARG A 90 -14.29 -2.76 -6.91
N LEU A 91 -14.04 -3.11 -8.17
CA LEU A 91 -13.32 -4.32 -8.53
C LEU A 91 -11.82 -4.12 -8.22
N ASP A 92 -11.27 -4.94 -7.34
CA ASP A 92 -9.90 -4.80 -6.84
C ASP A 92 -8.89 -5.56 -7.72
N PHE A 93 -8.09 -4.79 -8.47
CA PHE A 93 -6.96 -5.30 -9.24
C PHE A 93 -5.61 -5.15 -8.52
N VAL A 94 -5.56 -4.45 -7.39
CA VAL A 94 -4.34 -4.23 -6.61
C VAL A 94 -4.08 -5.43 -5.70
N ASN A 95 -5.14 -5.98 -5.12
CA ASN A 95 -5.14 -7.20 -4.33
C ASN A 95 -4.11 -7.20 -3.18
N ASN A 96 -4.06 -6.07 -2.45
CA ASN A 96 -3.05 -5.75 -1.45
C ASN A 96 -1.60 -6.00 -1.94
N ALA A 97 -1.28 -5.50 -3.14
CA ALA A 97 0.01 -5.71 -3.78
C ALA A 97 0.40 -7.19 -3.81
N THR A 98 -0.52 -8.02 -4.34
CA THR A 98 -0.45 -9.48 -4.50
C THR A 98 -0.59 -10.35 -3.24
N ALA A 99 -0.58 -9.75 -2.05
CA ALA A 99 -0.66 -10.51 -0.80
C ALA A 99 -2.01 -11.23 -0.59
N LEU A 100 -3.10 -10.70 -1.17
CA LEU A 100 -4.45 -11.27 -1.02
C LEU A 100 -4.83 -12.18 -2.20
N ILE A 101 -3.96 -13.09 -2.63
CA ILE A 101 -4.18 -13.90 -3.85
C ILE A 101 -5.55 -14.62 -3.95
N LEU A 102 -6.19 -14.93 -2.81
CA LEU A 102 -7.52 -15.58 -2.73
C LEU A 102 -8.71 -14.59 -2.69
N GLY A 103 -8.44 -13.29 -2.75
CA GLY A 103 -9.42 -12.22 -2.58
C GLY A 103 -9.72 -11.90 -1.12
N HIS A 104 -10.60 -10.92 -0.93
CA HIS A 104 -11.04 -10.43 0.37
C HIS A 104 -11.98 -11.42 1.07
N ALA A 105 -11.79 -11.61 2.38
CA ALA A 105 -12.64 -12.42 3.23
C ALA A 105 -12.94 -13.85 2.71
N HIS A 106 -11.93 -14.51 2.10
CA HIS A 106 -12.09 -15.88 1.62
C HIS A 106 -12.56 -16.83 2.75
N PRO A 107 -13.70 -17.54 2.61
CA PRO A 107 -14.33 -18.26 3.72
C PRO A 107 -13.40 -19.24 4.45
N SER A 108 -12.59 -20.01 3.72
CA SER A 108 -11.66 -20.97 4.33
C SER A 108 -10.53 -20.28 5.13
N VAL A 109 -10.10 -19.09 4.70
CA VAL A 109 -9.05 -18.34 5.42
C VAL A 109 -9.64 -17.72 6.68
N VAL A 110 -10.83 -17.11 6.56
CA VAL A 110 -11.55 -16.53 7.71
C VAL A 110 -11.85 -17.60 8.76
N GLY A 111 -12.38 -18.76 8.34
CA GLY A 111 -12.65 -19.88 9.25
C GLY A 111 -11.39 -20.36 9.98
N ALA A 112 -10.30 -20.62 9.24
CA ALA A 112 -9.04 -21.03 9.85
C ALA A 112 -8.49 -20.01 10.86
N LEU A 113 -8.62 -18.71 10.57
CA LEU A 113 -8.23 -17.65 11.51
C LEU A 113 -9.13 -17.63 12.76
N GLN A 114 -10.44 -17.79 12.60
CA GLN A 114 -11.39 -17.83 13.72
C GLN A 114 -11.10 -19.02 14.64
N ASP A 115 -10.96 -20.22 14.06
CA ASP A 115 -10.66 -21.44 14.80
C ASP A 115 -9.33 -21.33 15.55
N ARG A 116 -8.31 -20.75 14.92
CA ARG A 116 -7.00 -20.59 15.54
C ARG A 116 -7.00 -19.55 16.64
N THR A 117 -7.61 -18.39 16.40
CA THR A 117 -7.63 -17.30 17.39
C THR A 117 -8.41 -17.68 18.65
N ALA A 118 -9.42 -18.55 18.54
CA ALA A 118 -10.12 -19.13 19.69
C ALA A 118 -9.23 -19.97 20.62
N GLN A 119 -8.10 -20.49 20.12
CA GLN A 119 -7.12 -21.26 20.91
C GLN A 119 -6.03 -20.37 21.54
N GLY A 120 -6.04 -19.06 21.25
CA GLY A 120 -5.01 -18.11 21.69
C GLY A 120 -4.02 -17.73 20.57
N THR A 121 -3.34 -16.60 20.77
CA THR A 121 -2.39 -16.03 19.81
C THR A 121 -1.12 -15.55 20.53
N ALA A 122 -0.05 -15.30 19.76
CA ALA A 122 1.20 -14.70 20.25
C ALA A 122 1.86 -15.44 21.45
N PHE A 123 1.91 -16.78 21.39
CA PHE A 123 2.66 -17.58 22.35
C PHE A 123 4.17 -17.26 22.30
N TYR A 124 4.84 -17.27 23.45
CA TYR A 124 6.30 -17.09 23.52
C TYR A 124 7.07 -18.30 22.98
N GLY A 125 6.52 -19.51 23.16
CA GLY A 125 7.10 -20.77 22.69
C GLY A 125 6.69 -21.14 21.26
N PRO A 126 7.38 -22.11 20.64
CA PRO A 126 7.06 -22.59 19.31
C PRO A 126 5.71 -23.32 19.27
N THR A 127 5.11 -23.42 18.08
CA THR A 127 3.86 -24.14 17.86
C THR A 127 3.98 -25.08 16.67
N GLU A 128 3.20 -26.16 16.65
CA GLU A 128 3.20 -27.15 15.56
C GLU A 128 2.99 -26.53 14.17
N LEU A 129 2.20 -25.45 14.08
CA LEU A 129 1.92 -24.73 12.83
C LEU A 129 3.18 -24.21 12.13
N GLU A 130 4.24 -23.85 12.86
CA GLU A 130 5.46 -23.38 12.24
C GLU A 130 6.24 -24.51 11.55
N ILE A 131 6.11 -25.74 12.06
CA ILE A 131 6.68 -26.95 11.47
C ILE A 131 5.90 -27.30 10.20
N GLU A 132 4.57 -27.39 10.29
CA GLU A 132 3.70 -27.72 9.16
C GLU A 132 3.89 -26.76 7.98
N LEU A 133 3.93 -25.45 8.25
CA LEU A 133 4.16 -24.44 7.21
C LEU A 133 5.55 -24.56 6.60
N ALA A 134 6.58 -24.83 7.41
CA ALA A 134 7.93 -25.01 6.92
C ALA A 134 8.03 -26.23 6.00
N GLU A 135 7.45 -27.36 6.38
CA GLU A 135 7.41 -28.58 5.57
C GLU A 135 6.66 -28.36 4.26
N LEU A 136 5.52 -27.69 4.30
CA LEU A 136 4.74 -27.34 3.12
C LEU A 136 5.53 -26.48 2.12
N LEU A 137 6.28 -25.50 2.62
CA LEU A 137 7.12 -24.64 1.77
C LEU A 137 8.29 -25.41 1.17
N ARG A 138 8.98 -26.25 1.95
CA ARG A 138 10.08 -27.09 1.47
C ARG A 138 9.63 -28.09 0.41
N ALA A 139 8.44 -28.66 0.58
CA ALA A 139 7.85 -29.57 -0.42
C ALA A 139 7.54 -28.86 -1.75
N ARG A 140 7.15 -27.58 -1.71
CA ARG A 140 6.85 -26.77 -2.92
C ARG A 140 8.09 -26.15 -3.56
N LEU A 141 9.14 -25.91 -2.79
CA LEU A 141 10.39 -25.29 -3.22
C LEU A 141 11.56 -26.20 -2.83
N PRO A 142 11.92 -27.22 -3.64
CA PRO A 142 12.94 -28.19 -3.28
C PRO A 142 14.34 -27.62 -3.01
N SER A 143 14.64 -26.42 -3.54
CA SER A 143 15.89 -25.70 -3.26
C SER A 143 15.94 -25.08 -1.85
N LEU A 144 14.81 -25.02 -1.15
CA LEU A 144 14.71 -24.51 0.21
C LEU A 144 15.01 -25.63 1.22
N GLU A 145 16.29 -25.86 1.51
CA GLU A 145 16.69 -26.93 2.45
C GLU A 145 16.28 -26.62 3.90
N ARG A 146 16.43 -25.36 4.31
CA ARG A 146 16.05 -24.82 5.63
C ARG A 146 15.49 -23.40 5.44
N LEU A 147 14.65 -22.96 6.37
CA LEU A 147 14.07 -21.62 6.37
C LEU A 147 13.89 -21.08 7.78
N ARG A 148 13.65 -19.77 7.87
CA ARG A 148 13.20 -19.08 9.08
C ARG A 148 12.18 -18.02 8.67
N PHE A 149 11.06 -17.96 9.38
CA PHE A 149 10.03 -16.96 9.11
C PHE A 149 10.46 -15.57 9.55
N CYS A 150 9.96 -14.57 8.83
CA CYS A 150 10.10 -13.15 9.13
C CYS A 150 8.71 -12.50 9.09
N SER A 151 8.55 -11.35 9.71
CA SER A 151 7.25 -10.65 9.74
C SER A 151 6.99 -9.83 8.46
N SER A 152 8.02 -9.61 7.63
CA SER A 152 7.90 -8.90 6.37
C SER A 152 8.95 -9.35 5.34
N GLY A 153 8.67 -9.06 4.06
CA GLY A 153 9.65 -9.26 2.98
C GLY A 153 10.91 -8.39 3.15
N THR A 154 10.76 -7.16 3.65
CA THR A 154 11.90 -6.28 3.97
C THR A 154 12.84 -6.94 4.99
N GLU A 155 12.28 -7.48 6.07
CA GLU A 155 13.05 -8.19 7.10
C GLU A 155 13.74 -9.44 6.53
N ALA A 156 13.03 -10.21 5.69
CA ALA A 156 13.60 -11.37 5.03
C ALA A 156 14.83 -11.00 4.18
N VAL A 157 14.73 -9.96 3.36
CA VAL A 157 15.85 -9.46 2.52
C VAL A 157 17.01 -8.97 3.39
N LEU A 158 16.73 -8.20 4.44
CA LEU A 158 17.76 -7.71 5.36
C LEU A 158 18.50 -8.87 6.05
N ASN A 159 17.78 -9.91 6.47
CA ASN A 159 18.37 -11.10 7.08
C ASN A 159 19.24 -11.88 6.08
N VAL A 160 18.77 -12.08 4.85
CA VAL A 160 19.56 -12.76 3.81
C VAL A 160 20.85 -12.01 3.50
N ILE A 161 20.81 -10.67 3.39
CA ILE A 161 22.02 -9.86 3.19
C ILE A 161 23.01 -10.05 4.36
N ARG A 162 22.51 -10.12 5.59
CA ARG A 162 23.36 -10.35 6.77
C ARG A 162 24.00 -11.75 6.74
N VAL A 163 23.22 -12.78 6.43
CA VAL A 163 23.71 -14.17 6.33
C VAL A 163 24.74 -14.31 5.21
N ALA A 164 24.49 -13.70 4.04
CA ALA A 164 25.39 -13.78 2.90
C ALA A 164 26.74 -13.06 3.12
N ARG A 165 26.79 -12.11 4.08
CA ARG A 165 28.00 -11.36 4.43
C ARG A 165 28.83 -11.98 5.55
N ALA A 166 28.22 -12.81 6.41
CA ALA A 166 28.85 -13.38 7.60
C ALA A 166 29.79 -14.54 7.22
#